data_AF-A0A7V3NDR7-F1
#
_entry.id   AF-A0A7V3NDR7-F1
#
_cell.length_a   1.000
_cell.length_b   1.000
_cell.length_c   1.000
_cell.angle_alpha   90.00
_cell.angle_beta   90.00
_cell.angle_gamma   90.00
#
_symmetry.space_group_name_H-M   'P 1'
#
loop_
_entity.id
_entity.type
_entity.pdbx_description
1 polymer ?
#
loop_
_entity_poly.entity_id
_entity_poly.type
_entity_poly.pdbx_seq_one_letter_code
_entity_poly.pdbx_strand_id
1 'polypeptide(L)'
;MISGSTVTVTGSNVGATKEPGEPNHAGNAGGKSVWWNWTAPSSGRVQIDTIGSSFDTVLGVYTGSSVSSLTRVASDDDSGGNLTSKVGFDAVGGTIYHIAVDGYNGRSGNITLHVSLQSGPPNDNFANAGVISGSTVTVTGSNVGATKEPGEPNHAGNAGGKSVWW
;
A
#
# COMPACT_ATOMS: atom_id res chain seq x y z
N MET A 1 -6.92 -8.25 12.29
CA MET A 1 -5.67 -8.29 11.50
C MET A 1 -5.98 -8.92 10.15
N ILE A 2 -5.56 -8.28 9.06
CA ILE A 2 -5.78 -8.75 7.69
C ILE A 2 -4.44 -9.31 7.17
N SER A 3 -4.47 -10.50 6.58
CA SER A 3 -3.29 -11.13 5.95
C SER A 3 -3.67 -11.76 4.62
N GLY A 4 -2.74 -11.76 3.66
CA GLY A 4 -2.93 -12.34 2.33
C GLY A 4 -2.66 -11.34 1.22
N SER A 5 -2.43 -11.87 0.01
CA SER A 5 -2.07 -11.09 -1.18
C SER A 5 -3.28 -10.42 -1.83
N THR A 6 -4.48 -10.95 -1.63
CA THR A 6 -5.71 -10.30 -2.06
C THR A 6 -6.75 -10.44 -0.96
N VAL A 7 -7.23 -9.32 -0.44
CA VAL A 7 -8.19 -9.30 0.65
C VAL A 7 -9.25 -8.23 0.40
N THR A 8 -10.50 -8.59 0.65
CA THR A 8 -11.62 -7.65 0.72
C THR A 8 -12.18 -7.69 2.14
N VAL A 9 -12.33 -6.53 2.76
CA VAL A 9 -13.04 -6.38 4.03
C VAL A 9 -14.12 -5.33 3.90
N THR A 10 -15.14 -5.45 4.74
CA THR A 10 -16.23 -4.47 4.83
C THR A 10 -16.33 -3.92 6.24
N GLY A 11 -16.92 -2.74 6.36
CA GLY A 11 -17.14 -2.07 7.64
C GLY A 11 -18.10 -0.89 7.49
N SER A 12 -18.18 -0.06 8.52
CA SER A 12 -18.87 1.22 8.46
C SER A 12 -18.20 2.21 9.39
N ASN A 13 -18.14 3.48 8.98
CA ASN A 13 -17.70 4.57 9.84
C ASN A 13 -18.85 5.36 10.47
N VAL A 14 -20.10 4.87 10.36
CA VAL A 14 -21.23 5.47 11.06
C VAL A 14 -21.00 5.36 12.57
N GLY A 15 -20.93 6.50 13.25
CA GLY A 15 -20.65 6.58 14.69
C GLY A 15 -19.16 6.54 15.05
N ALA A 16 -18.25 6.39 14.09
CA ALA A 16 -16.82 6.52 14.34
C ALA A 16 -16.43 7.97 14.71
N THR A 17 -15.32 8.12 15.41
CA THR A 17 -14.76 9.40 15.85
C THR A 17 -13.27 9.43 15.59
N LYS A 18 -12.76 10.58 15.17
CA LYS A 18 -11.32 10.83 15.04
C LYS A 18 -10.61 10.83 16.40
N GLU A 19 -9.51 10.10 16.50
CA GLU A 19 -8.72 10.04 17.74
C GLU A 19 -7.83 11.29 17.90
N PRO A 20 -7.56 11.73 19.14
CA PRO A 20 -6.58 12.79 19.39
C PRO A 20 -5.19 12.43 18.85
N GLY A 21 -4.62 13.33 18.04
CA GLY A 21 -3.31 13.12 17.41
C GLY A 21 -3.37 12.38 16.07
N GLU A 22 -4.56 11.99 15.62
CA GLU A 22 -4.73 11.35 14.32
C GLU A 22 -4.43 12.31 13.15
N PRO A 23 -3.64 11.89 12.14
CA PRO A 23 -3.36 12.71 10.97
C PRO A 23 -4.61 13.10 10.19
N ASN A 24 -4.53 14.22 9.46
CA ASN A 24 -5.49 14.52 8.39
C ASN A 24 -5.12 13.70 7.15
N HIS A 25 -5.93 12.68 6.84
CA HIS A 25 -5.68 11.78 5.70
C HIS A 25 -5.88 12.56 4.40
N ALA A 26 -4.93 12.47 3.47
CA ALA A 26 -4.93 13.26 2.23
C ALA A 26 -5.13 14.78 2.43
N GLY A 27 -4.82 15.32 3.63
CA GLY A 27 -5.08 16.73 3.97
C GLY A 27 -6.53 17.05 4.36
N ASN A 28 -7.44 16.07 4.33
CA ASN A 28 -8.82 16.23 4.79
C ASN A 28 -8.91 16.07 6.31
N ALA A 29 -9.71 16.93 6.96
CA ALA A 29 -9.92 16.85 8.41
C ALA A 29 -10.65 15.56 8.81
N GLY A 30 -11.53 15.07 7.94
CA GLY A 30 -12.35 13.88 8.17
C GLY A 30 -13.17 14.01 9.45
N GLY A 31 -13.12 12.97 10.27
CA GLY A 31 -13.73 12.97 11.60
C GLY A 31 -14.29 11.62 12.03
N LYS A 32 -14.29 10.62 11.13
CA LYS A 32 -14.95 9.33 11.26
C LYS A 32 -14.08 8.25 10.66
N SER A 33 -12.83 8.15 11.08
CA SER A 33 -11.90 7.15 10.58
C SER A 33 -12.18 5.77 11.19
N VAL A 34 -11.98 4.73 10.37
CA VAL A 34 -11.93 3.33 10.79
C VAL A 34 -10.61 2.74 10.34
N TRP A 35 -9.99 1.96 11.23
CA TRP A 35 -8.62 1.49 11.07
C TRP A 35 -8.54 -0.03 10.90
N TRP A 36 -7.71 -0.46 9.95
CA TRP A 36 -7.30 -1.85 9.78
C TRP A 36 -5.78 -1.98 9.77
N ASN A 37 -5.30 -3.10 10.31
CA ASN A 37 -3.89 -3.48 10.19
C ASN A 37 -3.76 -4.60 9.16
N TRP A 38 -2.91 -4.38 8.16
CA TRP A 38 -2.53 -5.37 7.16
C TRP A 38 -1.03 -5.67 7.25
N THR A 39 -0.69 -6.95 7.39
CA THR A 39 0.72 -7.40 7.32
C THR A 39 1.00 -7.88 5.90
N ALA A 40 1.96 -7.26 5.22
CA ALA A 40 2.35 -7.67 3.89
C ALA A 40 2.98 -9.07 3.92
N PRO A 41 2.43 -10.08 3.20
CA PRO A 41 2.99 -11.43 3.21
C PRO A 41 4.34 -11.54 2.48
N SER A 42 4.64 -10.61 1.57
CA SER A 42 5.91 -10.51 0.83
C SER A 42 6.15 -9.07 0.37
N SER A 43 7.37 -8.79 -0.10
CA SER A 43 7.64 -7.52 -0.79
C SER A 43 7.01 -7.53 -2.19
N GLY A 44 6.51 -6.39 -2.62
CA GLY A 44 5.90 -6.25 -3.94
C GLY A 44 5.03 -5.00 -4.07
N ARG A 45 4.49 -4.77 -5.27
CA ARG A 45 3.58 -3.66 -5.53
C ARG A 45 2.20 -3.96 -4.93
N VAL A 46 1.70 -3.10 -4.06
CA VAL A 46 0.34 -3.18 -3.53
C VAL A 46 -0.54 -2.05 -4.05
N GLN A 47 -1.80 -2.38 -4.31
CA GLN A 47 -2.89 -1.43 -4.52
C GLN A 47 -3.90 -1.60 -3.37
N ILE A 48 -4.36 -0.48 -2.82
CA ILE A 48 -5.43 -0.45 -1.83
C ILE A 48 -6.48 0.55 -2.33
N ASP A 49 -7.75 0.16 -2.33
CA ASP A 49 -8.84 1.04 -2.76
C ASP A 49 -10.11 0.80 -1.96
N THR A 50 -10.99 1.81 -1.98
CA THR A 50 -12.28 1.81 -1.28
C THR A 50 -13.47 1.68 -2.25
N ILE A 51 -13.22 1.18 -3.46
CA ILE A 51 -14.23 1.06 -4.52
C ILE A 51 -15.38 0.19 -4.03
N GLY A 52 -16.62 0.65 -4.25
CA GLY A 52 -17.82 -0.01 -3.75
C GLY A 52 -18.26 0.45 -2.36
N SER A 53 -17.58 1.43 -1.75
CA SER A 53 -18.09 2.15 -0.58
C SER A 53 -19.28 3.03 -0.95
N SER A 54 -20.18 3.29 0.01
CA SER A 54 -21.44 4.01 -0.23
C SER A 54 -21.35 5.52 -0.02
N PHE A 55 -20.15 6.05 0.13
CA PHE A 55 -19.89 7.45 0.46
C PHE A 55 -18.54 7.87 -0.13
N ASP A 56 -18.31 9.18 -0.12
CA ASP A 56 -17.07 9.82 -0.56
C ASP A 56 -16.00 9.62 0.53
N THR A 57 -14.99 8.82 0.20
CA THR A 57 -14.01 8.27 1.15
C THR A 57 -12.71 9.04 1.10
N VAL A 58 -11.98 9.06 2.22
CA VAL A 58 -10.58 9.48 2.27
C VAL A 58 -9.74 8.33 2.80
N LEU A 59 -8.67 7.97 2.09
CA LEU A 59 -7.80 6.83 2.41
C LEU A 59 -6.41 7.29 2.86
N GLY A 60 -5.91 6.74 3.96
CA GLY A 60 -4.54 6.91 4.43
C GLY A 60 -3.87 5.57 4.74
N VAL A 61 -2.60 5.43 4.39
CA VAL A 61 -1.78 4.27 4.71
C VAL A 61 -0.51 4.72 5.42
N TYR A 62 -0.21 4.08 6.55
CA TYR A 62 0.85 4.49 7.45
C TYR A 62 1.68 3.30 7.95
N THR A 63 2.91 3.58 8.36
CA THR A 63 3.71 2.72 9.24
C THR A 63 4.02 3.49 10.53
N GLY A 64 4.48 2.78 11.57
CA GLY A 64 4.82 3.36 12.86
C GLY A 64 4.24 2.54 14.01
N SER A 65 4.41 3.01 15.24
CA SER A 65 3.97 2.30 16.45
C SER A 65 2.90 3.04 17.25
N SER A 66 2.61 4.30 16.93
CA SER A 66 1.61 5.11 17.63
C SER A 66 0.96 6.13 16.71
N VAL A 67 -0.30 6.48 16.96
CA VAL A 67 -1.12 7.41 16.15
C VAL A 67 -0.45 8.77 15.97
N SER A 68 0.18 9.29 17.03
CA SER A 68 0.87 10.59 17.03
C SER A 68 2.24 10.58 16.34
N SER A 69 2.74 9.41 15.95
CA SER A 69 4.06 9.25 15.30
C SER A 69 3.98 8.40 14.02
N LEU A 70 2.80 8.32 13.40
CA LEU A 70 2.62 7.60 12.15
C LEU A 70 3.40 8.28 11.01
N THR A 71 4.12 7.48 10.24
CA THR A 71 4.75 7.90 9.00
C THR A 71 3.83 7.54 7.84
N ARG A 72 3.38 8.56 7.09
CA ARG A 72 2.52 8.34 5.92
C ARG A 72 3.29 7.66 4.80
N VAL A 73 2.75 6.55 4.32
CA VAL A 73 3.24 5.81 3.14
C VAL A 73 2.52 6.31 1.89
N ALA A 74 1.19 6.37 1.94
CA ALA A 74 0.36 6.85 0.84
C ALA A 74 -0.97 7.40 1.37
N SER A 75 -1.64 8.24 0.58
CA SER A 75 -3.00 8.69 0.86
C SER A 75 -3.68 9.17 -0.41
N ASP A 76 -4.99 9.09 -0.48
CA ASP A 76 -5.80 9.53 -1.61
C ASP A 76 -7.23 9.85 -1.17
N ASP A 77 -7.96 10.57 -2.02
CA ASP A 77 -9.36 10.98 -1.83
C ASP A 77 -10.24 10.39 -2.94
N ASP A 78 -9.93 10.66 -4.22
CA ASP A 78 -10.89 10.46 -5.32
C ASP A 78 -10.40 9.57 -6.49
N SER A 79 -9.22 8.95 -6.40
CA SER A 79 -8.61 8.26 -7.54
C SER A 79 -9.22 6.88 -7.85
N GLY A 80 -10.15 6.38 -7.04
CA GLY A 80 -10.89 5.13 -7.22
C GLY A 80 -12.16 5.27 -8.07
N GLY A 81 -12.63 6.50 -8.32
CA GLY A 81 -13.88 6.78 -9.03
C GLY A 81 -15.10 6.73 -8.13
N ASN A 82 -16.20 7.38 -8.53
CA ASN A 82 -17.39 7.58 -7.68
C ASN A 82 -17.07 8.18 -6.29
N LEU A 83 -16.06 9.05 -6.23
CA LEU A 83 -15.54 9.66 -4.99
C LEU A 83 -14.94 8.64 -3.99
N THR A 84 -14.53 7.48 -4.49
CA THR A 84 -13.77 6.52 -3.68
C THR A 84 -12.28 6.70 -3.92
N SER A 85 -11.47 6.33 -2.94
CA SER A 85 -10.02 6.52 -2.95
C SER A 85 -9.28 5.27 -3.43
N LYS A 86 -8.08 5.49 -3.94
CA LYS A 86 -7.17 4.44 -4.39
C LYS A 86 -5.72 4.87 -4.25
N VAL A 87 -4.90 4.04 -3.58
CA VAL A 87 -3.46 4.23 -3.44
C VAL A 87 -2.69 3.04 -4.01
N GLY A 88 -1.44 3.27 -4.39
CA GLY A 88 -0.50 2.20 -4.70
C GLY A 88 0.91 2.55 -4.27
N PHE A 89 1.61 1.57 -3.68
CA PHE A 89 2.96 1.73 -3.15
C PHE A 89 3.70 0.39 -3.16
N ASP A 90 5.00 0.41 -2.89
CA ASP A 90 5.82 -0.79 -2.81
C ASP A 90 5.85 -1.24 -1.34
N ALA A 91 5.23 -2.39 -1.07
CA ALA A 91 5.16 -2.97 0.26
C ALA A 91 6.43 -3.78 0.56
N VAL A 92 6.83 -3.79 1.82
CA VAL A 92 7.93 -4.62 2.33
C VAL A 92 7.35 -5.80 3.09
N GLY A 93 7.74 -7.02 2.71
CA GLY A 93 7.28 -8.25 3.37
C GLY A 93 7.51 -8.24 4.88
N GLY A 94 6.51 -8.70 5.65
CA GLY A 94 6.51 -8.70 7.11
C GLY A 94 6.19 -7.35 7.76
N THR A 95 6.12 -6.26 6.99
CA THR A 95 5.76 -4.93 7.53
C THR A 95 4.26 -4.84 7.79
N ILE A 96 3.90 -4.26 8.93
CA ILE A 96 2.51 -3.92 9.28
C ILE A 96 2.21 -2.52 8.75
N TYR A 97 1.16 -2.42 7.96
CA TYR A 97 0.60 -1.16 7.48
C TYR A 97 -0.72 -0.88 8.19
N HIS A 98 -0.86 0.34 8.70
CA HIS A 98 -2.09 0.88 9.28
C HIS A 98 -2.87 1.60 8.20
N ILE A 99 -4.08 1.13 7.90
CA ILE A 99 -4.94 1.62 6.84
C ILE A 99 -6.12 2.32 7.50
N ALA A 100 -6.27 3.61 7.24
CA ALA A 100 -7.38 4.42 7.72
C ALA A 100 -8.31 4.76 6.57
N VAL A 101 -9.61 4.51 6.75
CA VAL A 101 -10.66 4.96 5.85
C VAL A 101 -11.56 5.92 6.63
N ASP A 102 -11.61 7.17 6.18
CA ASP A 102 -12.48 8.23 6.70
C ASP A 102 -13.42 8.70 5.57
N GLY A 103 -14.26 9.71 5.81
CA GLY A 103 -15.08 10.35 4.81
C GLY A 103 -14.74 11.83 4.62
N TYR A 104 -14.76 12.27 3.37
CA TYR A 104 -14.49 13.66 3.03
C TYR A 104 -15.42 14.61 3.80
N ASN A 105 -14.83 15.53 4.57
CA ASN A 105 -15.55 16.48 5.43
C ASN A 105 -16.58 15.83 6.37
N GLY A 106 -16.27 14.63 6.87
CA GLY A 106 -17.06 13.93 7.90
C GLY A 106 -18.23 13.09 7.35
N ARG A 107 -18.24 12.79 6.05
CA ARG A 107 -19.19 11.84 5.44
C ARG A 107 -19.05 10.44 6.06
N SER A 108 -20.12 9.67 5.98
CA SER A 108 -20.13 8.30 6.50
C SER A 108 -21.03 7.37 5.73
N GLY A 109 -20.73 6.07 5.81
CA GLY A 109 -21.53 5.01 5.18
C GLY A 109 -20.90 3.64 5.36
N ASN A 110 -21.23 2.73 4.44
CA ASN A 110 -20.62 1.41 4.38
C ASN A 110 -19.28 1.51 3.65
N ILE A 111 -18.26 0.89 4.21
CA ILE A 111 -16.91 0.79 3.68
C ILE A 111 -16.75 -0.57 3.02
N THR A 112 -16.26 -0.56 1.79
CA THR A 112 -15.63 -1.71 1.14
C THR A 112 -14.17 -1.36 0.95
N LEU A 113 -13.25 -2.19 1.45
CA LEU A 113 -11.81 -1.97 1.36
C LEU A 113 -11.17 -3.18 0.68
N HIS A 114 -10.46 -2.94 -0.40
CA HIS A 114 -9.72 -3.94 -1.15
C HIS A 114 -8.21 -3.73 -0.96
N VAL A 115 -7.48 -4.82 -0.74
CA VAL A 115 -6.02 -4.86 -0.72
C VAL A 115 -5.57 -5.90 -1.74
N SER A 116 -4.73 -5.50 -2.69
CA SER A 116 -4.18 -6.37 -3.74
C SER A 116 -2.68 -6.17 -3.87
N LEU A 117 -1.91 -7.14 -3.36
CA LEU A 117 -0.46 -7.22 -3.45
C LEU A 117 -0.07 -8.17 -4.59
N GLN A 118 0.71 -7.64 -5.52
CA GLN A 118 1.45 -8.39 -6.51
C GLN A 118 2.88 -8.59 -6.02
N SER A 119 3.21 -9.82 -5.61
CA SER A 119 4.56 -10.17 -5.13
C SER A 119 5.61 -9.94 -6.20
N GLY A 120 6.78 -9.45 -5.79
CA GLY A 120 7.94 -9.36 -6.66
C GLY A 120 8.49 -10.72 -7.10
N PRO A 121 9.29 -10.75 -8.17
CA PRO A 121 10.02 -11.94 -8.58
C PRO A 121 11.02 -12.38 -7.50
N PRO A 122 11.46 -13.66 -7.47
CA PRO A 122 12.35 -14.17 -6.43
C PRO A 122 13.69 -13.41 -6.29
N ASN A 123 14.15 -12.82 -7.39
CA ASN A 123 15.38 -12.07 -7.51
C ASN A 123 15.15 -10.55 -7.59
N ASP A 124 14.05 -10.07 -7.01
CA ASP A 124 13.77 -8.64 -6.84
C ASP A 124 14.80 -7.96 -5.91
N ASN A 125 15.18 -8.66 -4.83
CA ASN A 125 16.19 -8.18 -3.90
C ASN A 125 17.60 -8.53 -4.38
N PHE A 126 18.56 -7.61 -4.25
CA PHE A 126 19.97 -7.82 -4.60
C PHE A 126 20.57 -9.02 -3.86
N ALA A 127 20.21 -9.22 -2.59
CA ALA A 127 20.65 -10.37 -1.80
C ALA A 127 20.18 -11.73 -2.38
N ASN A 128 19.16 -11.72 -3.22
CA ASN A 128 18.60 -12.90 -3.89
C ASN A 128 18.99 -12.95 -5.39
N ALA A 129 20.02 -12.23 -5.80
CA ALA A 129 20.50 -12.25 -7.20
C ALA A 129 20.75 -13.70 -7.66
N GLY A 130 20.16 -14.06 -8.80
CA GLY A 130 20.27 -15.42 -9.33
C GLY A 130 21.61 -15.64 -10.03
N VAL A 131 22.41 -16.59 -9.58
CA VAL A 131 23.73 -16.87 -10.18
C VAL A 131 23.60 -17.28 -11.65
N ILE A 132 24.27 -16.55 -12.55
CA ILE A 132 24.45 -16.95 -13.95
C ILE A 132 25.85 -17.57 -14.12
N SER A 133 25.93 -18.84 -14.53
CA SER A 133 27.20 -19.55 -14.71
C SER A 133 27.23 -20.37 -16.01
N GLY A 134 28.33 -20.29 -16.76
CA GLY A 134 28.54 -20.99 -18.03
C GLY A 134 29.15 -20.07 -19.09
N SER A 135 29.71 -20.64 -20.15
CA SER A 135 30.32 -19.88 -21.25
C SER A 135 29.29 -19.25 -22.20
N THR A 136 28.04 -19.74 -22.21
CA THR A 136 26.91 -19.17 -22.95
C THR A 136 25.63 -19.56 -22.25
N VAL A 137 24.94 -18.60 -21.63
CA VAL A 137 23.72 -18.83 -20.85
C VAL A 137 22.65 -17.82 -21.27
N THR A 138 21.42 -18.29 -21.39
CA THR A 138 20.23 -17.46 -21.53
C THR A 138 19.36 -17.67 -20.29
N VAL A 139 19.01 -16.59 -19.59
CA VAL A 139 18.03 -16.60 -18.50
C VAL A 139 16.83 -15.74 -18.89
N THR A 140 15.66 -16.10 -18.37
CA THR A 140 14.44 -15.29 -18.49
C THR A 140 14.03 -14.80 -17.11
N GLY A 141 13.42 -13.62 -17.07
CA GLY A 141 12.95 -13.00 -15.85
C GLY A 141 11.80 -12.04 -16.13
N SER A 142 11.14 -11.59 -15.07
CA SER A 142 10.04 -10.62 -15.12
C SER A 142 10.29 -9.55 -14.09
N ASN A 143 10.07 -8.27 -14.44
CA ASN A 143 10.07 -7.16 -13.49
C ASN A 143 8.66 -6.84 -12.97
N VAL A 144 7.68 -7.70 -13.24
CA VAL A 144 6.32 -7.53 -12.76
C VAL A 144 6.29 -7.77 -11.25
N GLY A 145 5.74 -6.81 -10.49
CA GLY A 145 5.72 -6.85 -9.03
C GLY A 145 7.04 -6.47 -8.35
N ALA A 146 8.14 -6.35 -9.10
CA ALA A 146 9.44 -5.93 -8.59
C ALA A 146 9.39 -4.52 -7.98
N THR A 147 10.26 -4.27 -7.01
CA THR A 147 10.33 -3.06 -6.20
C THR A 147 11.72 -2.45 -6.27
N LYS A 148 11.85 -1.17 -5.85
CA LYS A 148 13.16 -0.53 -5.71
C LYS A 148 13.66 -0.67 -4.28
N GLU A 149 14.87 -1.16 -4.10
CA GLU A 149 15.47 -1.29 -2.77
C GLU A 149 16.04 0.05 -2.26
N PRO A 150 15.98 0.32 -0.95
CA PRO A 150 16.71 1.44 -0.35
C PRO A 150 18.21 1.33 -0.67
N GLY A 151 18.77 2.38 -1.29
CA GLY A 151 20.17 2.39 -1.71
C GLY A 151 20.43 1.79 -3.10
N GLU A 152 19.41 1.30 -3.80
CA GLU A 152 19.55 0.87 -5.19
C GLU A 152 19.92 2.06 -6.09
N PRO A 153 21.02 1.98 -6.88
CA PRO A 153 21.45 3.06 -7.74
C PRO A 153 20.43 3.38 -8.85
N ASN A 154 20.61 4.54 -9.46
CA ASN A 154 19.86 4.90 -10.66
C ASN A 154 20.44 4.11 -11.86
N HIS A 155 19.59 3.38 -12.57
CA HIS A 155 19.97 2.64 -13.76
C HIS A 155 20.13 3.61 -14.94
N ALA A 156 21.37 3.78 -15.41
CA ALA A 156 21.72 4.75 -16.46
C ALA A 156 21.23 6.19 -16.16
N GLY A 157 21.29 6.60 -14.89
CA GLY A 157 20.82 7.92 -14.44
C GLY A 157 19.30 8.03 -14.26
N ASN A 158 18.54 7.00 -14.59
CA ASN A 158 17.11 6.93 -14.33
C ASN A 158 16.86 6.31 -12.94
N ALA A 159 16.00 6.93 -12.13
CA ALA A 159 15.67 6.43 -10.79
C ALA A 159 15.12 5.00 -10.79
N GLY A 160 14.54 4.54 -11.91
CA GLY A 160 13.97 3.20 -12.00
C GLY A 160 12.74 3.05 -11.09
N GLY A 161 12.58 1.89 -10.47
CA GLY A 161 11.42 1.56 -9.63
C GLY A 161 11.10 0.07 -9.58
N LYS A 162 11.62 -0.70 -10.54
CA LYS A 162 11.43 -2.15 -10.68
C LYS A 162 12.71 -2.77 -11.22
N SER A 163 13.45 -3.49 -10.39
CA SER A 163 14.69 -4.16 -10.78
C SER A 163 14.62 -5.66 -10.55
N VAL A 164 15.43 -6.41 -11.27
CA VAL A 164 15.72 -7.81 -10.97
C VAL A 164 17.22 -8.02 -11.05
N TRP A 165 17.75 -8.85 -10.17
CA TRP A 165 19.20 -9.05 -10.02
C TRP A 165 19.61 -10.45 -10.42
N TRP A 166 20.73 -10.55 -11.12
CA TRP A 166 21.36 -11.79 -11.56
C TRP A 166 22.88 -11.62 -11.52
#